data_AF-A0A6V7NS31-F1
#
_entry.id   AF-A0A6V7NS31-F1
#
_cell.length_a   1.000
_cell.length_b   1.000
_cell.length_c   1.000
_cell.angle_alpha   90.00
_cell.angle_beta   90.00
_cell.angle_gamma   90.00
#
_symmetry.space_group_name_H-M   'P 1'
#
loop_
_entity.id
_entity.type
_entity.pdbx_description
1 polymer ?
#
loop_
_entity_poly.entity_id
_entity_poly.type
_entity_poly.pdbx_seq_one_letter_code
_entity_poly.pdbx_strand_id
1 'polypeptide(L)'
;MATRSHNGGLINLQELCSLLAQKRKTAREAVSEDDCLRAISKLKVLGSGFEVISIGKRKLVRSVPTELNKDHNEILEVAQVQGYVTVEQVQKALSWSSGRATDALETLLKEGLAMIDDGHRDGKRRYWFPCVAPISVAVDLMA
;
A
#
# COMPACT_ATOMS: atom_id res chain seq x y z
N MET A 1 -13.31 -1.27 6.13
CA MET A 1 -13.74 -1.74 4.79
C MET A 1 -13.90 -0.62 3.76
N ALA A 2 -14.06 0.65 4.15
CA ALA A 2 -14.32 1.76 3.22
C ALA A 2 -13.27 2.00 2.12
N THR A 3 -11.99 1.71 2.37
CA THR A 3 -10.91 1.96 1.40
C THR A 3 -10.48 0.72 0.61
N ARG A 4 -11.03 -0.47 0.92
CA ARG A 4 -10.55 -1.75 0.37
C ARG A 4 -10.67 -1.81 -1.15
N SER A 5 -11.76 -1.29 -1.72
CA SER A 5 -11.96 -1.26 -3.17
C SER A 5 -10.91 -0.42 -3.90
N HIS A 6 -10.26 0.50 -3.19
CA HIS A 6 -9.27 1.42 -3.74
C HIS A 6 -7.84 0.96 -3.50
N ASN A 7 -7.56 0.26 -2.39
CA ASN A 7 -6.19 -0.06 -1.97
C ASN A 7 -5.91 -1.55 -1.74
N GLY A 8 -6.85 -2.41 -2.14
CA GLY A 8 -6.76 -3.87 -2.01
C GLY A 8 -6.66 -4.38 -0.56
N GLY A 9 -6.87 -3.51 0.44
CA GLY A 9 -6.79 -3.85 1.85
C GLY A 9 -5.42 -3.64 2.50
N LEU A 10 -4.49 -2.96 1.81
CA LEU A 10 -3.27 -2.40 2.39
C LEU A 10 -3.37 -0.88 2.47
N ILE A 11 -3.01 -0.31 3.62
CA ILE A 11 -2.96 1.15 3.80
C ILE A 11 -1.74 1.56 4.60
N ASN A 12 -1.16 2.72 4.31
CA ASN A 12 -0.11 3.27 5.13
C ASN A 12 -0.65 3.62 6.54
N LEU A 13 0.12 3.34 7.60
CA LEU A 13 -0.34 3.59 8.97
C LEU A 13 -0.59 5.07 9.25
N GLN A 14 0.26 5.98 8.76
CA GLN A 14 0.09 7.43 8.93
C GLN A 14 -1.15 7.93 8.17
N GLU A 15 -1.42 7.39 6.99
CA GLU A 15 -2.65 7.66 6.23
C GLU A 15 -3.89 7.19 7.00
N LEU A 16 -3.87 5.97 7.54
CA LEU A 16 -4.96 5.46 8.38
C LEU A 16 -5.21 6.36 9.59
N CYS A 17 -4.16 6.79 10.29
CA CYS A 17 -4.28 7.71 11.42
C CYS A 17 -4.90 9.04 10.99
N SER A 18 -4.50 9.58 9.84
CA SER A 18 -5.03 10.82 9.27
C SER A 18 -6.52 10.70 8.93
N LEU A 19 -6.93 9.60 8.29
CA LEU A 19 -8.33 9.32 7.97
C LEU A 19 -9.18 9.15 9.24
N LEU A 20 -8.65 8.50 10.28
CA LEU A 20 -9.33 8.36 11.57
C LEU A 20 -9.50 9.71 12.27
N ALA A 21 -8.46 10.55 12.27
CA ALA A 21 -8.52 11.90 12.81
C ALA A 21 -9.58 12.74 12.10
N GLN A 22 -9.65 12.65 10.76
CA GLN A 22 -10.68 13.34 9.97
C GLN A 22 -12.10 12.86 10.29
N LYS A 23 -12.30 11.54 10.45
CA LYS A 23 -13.61 10.97 10.80
C LYS A 23 -14.03 11.29 12.24
N ARG A 24 -13.07 11.54 13.14
CA ARG A 24 -13.30 11.84 14.55
C ARG A 24 -13.10 13.32 14.89
N LYS A 25 -13.23 14.24 13.93
CA LYS A 25 -13.05 15.70 14.13
C LYS A 25 -13.85 16.28 15.30
N THR A 26 -15.00 15.70 15.63
CA THR A 26 -15.88 16.16 16.73
C THR A 26 -15.64 15.42 18.05
N ALA A 27 -14.74 14.42 18.07
CA ALA A 27 -14.41 13.68 19.28
C ALA A 27 -13.54 14.54 20.21
N ARG A 28 -13.72 14.38 21.52
CA ARG A 28 -12.96 15.11 22.54
C ARG A 28 -11.47 14.71 22.59
N GLU A 29 -11.14 13.49 22.17
CA GLU A 29 -9.80 12.93 22.28
C GLU A 29 -9.24 12.58 20.89
N ALA A 30 -8.00 13.01 20.67
CA ALA A 30 -7.26 12.67 19.46
C ALA A 30 -6.77 11.21 19.52
N VAL A 31 -6.80 10.52 18.38
CA VAL A 31 -6.26 9.16 18.25
C VAL A 31 -4.78 9.24 17.91
N SER A 32 -3.93 8.62 18.72
CA SER A 32 -2.49 8.53 18.44
C SER A 32 -2.14 7.31 17.57
N GLU A 33 -0.93 7.31 16.98
CA GLU A 33 -0.42 6.13 16.26
C GLU A 33 -0.37 4.89 17.17
N ASP A 34 0.00 5.06 18.45
CA ASP A 34 0.07 3.97 19.42
C ASP A 34 -1.31 3.36 19.73
N ASP A 35 -2.35 4.20 19.76
CA ASP A 35 -3.74 3.70 19.88
C ASP A 35 -4.13 2.83 18.68
N CYS A 36 -3.74 3.24 17.46
CA CYS A 36 -3.96 2.43 16.26
C CYS A 36 -3.19 1.11 16.32
N LEU A 37 -1.91 1.13 16.69
CA LEU A 37 -1.09 -0.08 16.81
C LEU A 37 -1.66 -1.06 17.84
N ARG A 38 -2.04 -0.56 19.02
CA ARG A 38 -2.66 -1.36 20.09
C ARG A 38 -3.98 -1.97 19.61
N ALA A 39 -4.85 -1.18 18.95
CA ALA A 39 -6.11 -1.67 18.40
C ALA A 39 -5.89 -2.79 17.37
N ILE A 40 -4.97 -2.59 16.42
CA ILE A 40 -4.66 -3.59 15.39
C ILE A 40 -4.09 -4.87 16.01
N SER A 41 -3.23 -4.76 17.01
CA SER A 41 -2.69 -5.91 17.75
C SER A 41 -3.81 -6.75 18.39
N LYS A 42 -4.82 -6.12 18.97
CA LYS A 42 -5.99 -6.83 19.52
C LYS A 42 -6.84 -7.46 18.43
N LEU A 43 -7.07 -6.77 17.31
CA LEU A 43 -7.80 -7.31 16.16
C LEU A 43 -7.11 -8.53 15.55
N LYS A 44 -5.77 -8.55 15.49
CA LYS A 44 -4.99 -9.67 14.97
C LYS A 44 -5.28 -10.98 15.72
N VAL A 45 -5.33 -10.93 17.05
CA VAL A 45 -5.58 -12.11 17.90
C VAL A 45 -6.99 -12.68 17.71
N LEU A 46 -7.94 -11.85 17.26
CA LEU A 46 -9.32 -12.27 16.97
C LEU A 46 -9.47 -12.97 15.61
N GLY A 47 -8.39 -13.17 14.84
CA GLY A 47 -8.44 -13.84 13.54
C GLY A 47 -9.06 -13.00 12.41
N SER A 48 -9.21 -11.69 12.63
CA SER A 48 -9.86 -10.76 11.69
C SER A 48 -9.06 -10.45 10.42
N GLY A 49 -7.83 -10.99 10.30
CA GLY A 49 -6.91 -10.70 9.18
C GLY A 49 -6.18 -9.36 9.27
N PHE A 50 -6.40 -8.60 10.35
CA PHE A 50 -5.69 -7.34 10.58
C PHE A 50 -4.27 -7.56 11.07
N GLU A 51 -3.31 -6.88 10.45
CA GLU A 51 -1.91 -6.96 10.82
C GLU A 51 -1.15 -5.69 10.43
N VAL A 52 -0.15 -5.32 11.24
CA VAL A 52 0.85 -4.32 10.84
C VAL A 52 2.05 -5.05 10.26
N ILE A 53 2.40 -4.71 9.02
CA ILE A 53 3.60 -5.20 8.34
C ILE A 53 4.57 -4.03 8.11
N SER A 54 5.87 -4.33 8.13
CA SER A 54 6.90 -3.36 7.80
C SER A 54 7.42 -3.64 6.39
N ILE A 55 7.36 -2.63 5.52
CA ILE A 55 7.94 -2.67 4.18
C ILE A 55 8.91 -1.49 4.09
N GLY A 56 10.20 -1.77 3.89
CA GLY A 56 11.26 -0.76 4.01
C GLY A 56 11.14 0.05 5.30
N LYS A 57 10.99 1.37 5.16
CA LYS A 57 10.87 2.30 6.29
C LYS A 57 9.42 2.59 6.72
N ARG A 58 8.42 2.02 6.05
CA ARG A 58 7.00 2.31 6.29
C ARG A 58 6.30 1.14 6.97
N LYS A 59 5.39 1.48 7.88
CA LYS A 59 4.42 0.54 8.44
C LYS A 59 3.16 0.59 7.59
N LEU A 60 2.73 -0.57 7.11
CA LEU A 60 1.45 -0.74 6.44
C LEU A 60 0.51 -1.56 7.31
N VAL A 61 -0.77 -1.28 7.21
CA VAL A 61 -1.84 -2.05 7.84
C VAL A 61 -2.51 -2.88 6.77
N ARG A 62 -2.46 -4.20 6.96
CA ARG A 62 -3.20 -5.20 6.21
C ARG A 62 -4.53 -5.46 6.91
N SER A 63 -5.61 -5.48 6.15
CA SER A 63 -6.98 -5.71 6.66
C SER A 63 -7.64 -6.96 6.10
N VAL A 64 -7.01 -7.61 5.11
CA VAL A 64 -7.44 -8.88 4.54
C VAL A 64 -6.24 -9.79 4.39
N PRO A 65 -6.38 -11.11 4.55
CA PRO A 65 -5.30 -12.05 4.26
C PRO A 65 -4.93 -11.93 2.77
N THR A 66 -3.72 -11.42 2.51
CA THR A 66 -3.13 -11.34 1.18
C THR A 66 -1.73 -11.92 1.26
N GLU A 67 -1.39 -12.82 0.35
CA GLU A 67 -0.09 -13.50 0.33
C GLU A 67 0.98 -12.59 -0.30
N LEU A 68 1.64 -11.81 0.55
CA LEU A 68 2.82 -11.06 0.19
C LEU A 68 4.06 -11.90 0.46
N ASN A 69 4.78 -12.26 -0.59
CA ASN A 69 6.08 -12.89 -0.49
C ASN A 69 7.19 -11.81 -0.47
N LYS A 70 8.45 -12.25 -0.44
CA LYS A 70 9.61 -11.35 -0.44
C LYS A 70 9.62 -10.42 -1.67
N ASP A 71 9.30 -10.95 -2.84
CA ASP A 71 9.35 -10.21 -4.10
C ASP A 71 8.33 -9.06 -4.10
N HIS A 72 7.11 -9.35 -3.64
CA HIS A 72 6.06 -8.35 -3.49
C HIS A 72 6.47 -7.23 -2.54
N ASN A 73 7.13 -7.58 -1.42
CA ASN A 73 7.61 -6.59 -0.45
C ASN A 73 8.74 -5.72 -1.02
N GLU A 74 9.69 -6.30 -1.75
CA GLU A 74 10.79 -5.55 -2.38
C GLU A 74 10.26 -4.57 -3.44
N ILE A 75 9.25 -4.95 -4.24
CA ILE A 75 8.58 -4.04 -5.19
C ILE A 75 7.88 -2.90 -4.45
N LEU A 76 7.09 -3.21 -3.42
CA LEU A 76 6.38 -2.20 -2.63
C LEU A 76 7.34 -1.24 -1.93
N GLU A 77 8.54 -1.70 -1.56
CA GLU A 77 9.61 -0.85 -1.02
C GLU A 77 10.17 0.10 -2.09
N VAL A 78 10.49 -0.38 -3.29
CA VAL A 78 10.95 0.46 -4.41
C VAL A 78 9.90 1.52 -4.76
N ALA A 79 8.62 1.13 -4.75
CA ALA A 79 7.50 2.02 -5.05
C ALA A 79 7.34 3.18 -4.05
N GLN A 80 7.92 3.12 -2.84
CA GLN A 80 7.76 4.18 -1.83
C GLN A 80 8.30 5.54 -2.28
N VAL A 81 9.19 5.58 -3.27
CA VAL A 81 9.77 6.83 -3.77
C VAL A 81 8.76 7.64 -4.56
N GLN A 82 7.98 7.00 -5.45
CA GLN A 82 7.11 7.68 -6.42
C GLN A 82 5.63 7.29 -6.31
N GLY A 83 5.31 6.25 -5.54
CA GLY A 83 3.98 5.62 -5.49
C GLY A 83 3.73 4.61 -6.61
N TYR A 84 4.64 4.48 -7.58
CA TYR A 84 4.56 3.52 -8.67
C TYR A 84 5.93 2.97 -9.05
N VAL A 85 5.94 1.91 -9.86
CA VAL A 85 7.15 1.41 -10.55
C VAL A 85 6.87 1.06 -12.00
N THR A 86 7.90 0.98 -12.82
CA THR A 86 7.91 0.27 -14.11
C THR A 86 8.71 -1.03 -13.99
N VAL A 87 8.54 -1.95 -14.95
CA VAL A 87 9.31 -3.20 -14.99
C VAL A 87 10.82 -2.88 -15.02
N GLU A 88 11.25 -1.91 -15.83
CA GLU A 88 12.67 -1.54 -15.94
C GLU A 88 13.24 -0.96 -14.64
N GLN A 89 12.42 -0.22 -13.87
CA GLN A 89 12.84 0.30 -12.57
C GLN A 89 13.05 -0.83 -11.57
N VAL A 90 12.16 -1.83 -11.54
CA VAL A 90 12.31 -3.02 -10.68
C VAL A 90 13.56 -3.81 -11.08
N GLN A 91 13.74 -4.07 -12.37
CA GLN A 91 14.93 -4.76 -12.88
C GLN A 91 16.22 -4.06 -12.48
N LYS A 92 16.28 -2.73 -12.64
CA LYS A 92 17.47 -1.94 -12.31
C LYS A 92 17.72 -1.87 -10.81
N ALA A 93 16.68 -1.67 -10.00
CA ALA A 93 16.83 -1.49 -8.55
C ALA A 93 17.17 -2.81 -7.84
N LEU A 94 16.60 -3.94 -8.29
CA LEU A 94 16.71 -5.23 -7.62
C LEU A 94 17.63 -6.22 -8.36
N SER A 95 18.17 -5.84 -9.52
CA SER A 95 18.92 -6.73 -10.41
C SER A 95 18.13 -7.97 -10.85
N TRP A 96 16.83 -7.80 -11.13
CA TRP A 96 15.95 -8.90 -11.53
C TRP A 96 15.83 -9.06 -13.04
N SER A 97 15.41 -10.26 -13.47
CA SER A 97 14.98 -10.49 -14.84
C SER A 97 13.62 -9.82 -15.10
N SER A 98 13.37 -9.49 -16.37
CA SER A 98 12.10 -8.89 -16.79
C SER A 98 10.91 -9.80 -16.48
N GLY A 99 11.05 -11.12 -16.70
CA GLY A 99 10.02 -12.11 -16.40
C GLY A 99 9.64 -12.12 -14.92
N ARG A 100 10.63 -12.22 -14.02
CA ARG A 100 10.38 -12.21 -12.57
C ARG A 100 9.69 -10.92 -12.10
N ALA A 101 10.16 -9.77 -12.59
CA ALA A 101 9.54 -8.48 -12.25
C ALA A 101 8.09 -8.41 -12.76
N THR A 102 7.84 -8.88 -13.98
CA THR A 102 6.49 -8.90 -14.58
C THR A 102 5.56 -9.81 -13.80
N ASP A 103 5.96 -11.05 -13.50
CA ASP A 103 5.15 -12.02 -12.77
C ASP A 103 4.74 -11.50 -11.38
N ALA A 104 5.69 -10.90 -10.66
CA ALA A 104 5.43 -10.31 -9.34
C ALA A 104 4.49 -9.10 -9.42
N LEU A 105 4.66 -8.23 -10.43
CA LEU A 105 3.77 -7.08 -10.67
C LEU A 105 2.36 -7.51 -11.09
N GLU A 106 2.23 -8.53 -11.93
CA GLU A 106 0.94 -9.11 -12.31
C GLU A 106 0.23 -9.75 -11.13
N THR A 107 0.97 -10.39 -10.23
CA THR A 107 0.39 -10.94 -9.00
C THR A 107 -0.15 -9.81 -8.12
N LEU A 108 0.60 -8.73 -7.92
CA LEU A 108 0.14 -7.56 -7.19
C LEU A 108 -1.10 -6.89 -7.82
N LEU A 109 -1.22 -6.90 -9.15
CA LEU A 109 -2.44 -6.47 -9.86
C LEU A 109 -3.63 -7.40 -9.58
N LYS A 110 -3.43 -8.72 -9.68
CA LYS A 110 -4.49 -9.72 -9.43
C LYS A 110 -5.03 -9.64 -8.00
N GLU A 111 -4.15 -9.34 -7.04
CA GLU A 111 -4.51 -9.10 -5.64
C GLU A 111 -5.20 -7.74 -5.40
N GLY A 112 -5.30 -6.89 -6.43
CA GLY A 112 -5.91 -5.55 -6.33
C GLY A 112 -5.06 -4.55 -5.53
N LEU A 113 -3.77 -4.83 -5.35
CA LEU A 113 -2.83 -3.95 -4.64
C LEU A 113 -2.16 -2.93 -5.57
N ALA A 114 -2.21 -3.19 -6.87
CA ALA A 114 -1.66 -2.32 -7.91
C ALA A 114 -2.75 -1.88 -8.90
N MET A 115 -2.49 -0.78 -9.60
CA MET A 115 -3.28 -0.29 -10.74
C MET A 115 -2.36 -0.02 -11.92
N ILE A 116 -2.83 -0.27 -13.14
CA ILE A 116 -2.08 0.03 -14.37
C ILE A 116 -2.35 1.47 -14.80
N ASP A 117 -1.29 2.17 -15.19
CA ASP A 117 -1.34 3.42 -15.93
C ASP A 117 -0.49 3.31 -17.20
N ASP A 118 -1.17 3.28 -18.35
CA ASP A 118 -0.58 3.27 -19.69
C ASP A 118 -0.66 4.66 -20.36
N GLY A 119 -1.21 5.67 -19.68
CA GLY A 119 -1.51 6.99 -20.25
C GLY A 119 -0.35 7.99 -20.19
N HIS A 120 0.77 7.62 -19.59
CA HIS A 120 1.88 8.54 -19.40
C HIS A 120 2.62 8.87 -20.71
N ARG A 121 3.11 10.10 -20.83
CA ARG A 121 3.70 10.69 -22.06
C ARG A 121 4.92 9.96 -22.63
N ASP A 122 5.62 9.19 -21.81
CA ASP A 122 6.80 8.42 -22.22
C ASP A 122 6.45 7.03 -22.78
N GLY A 123 5.15 6.68 -22.84
CA GLY A 123 4.66 5.40 -23.34
C GLY A 123 4.98 4.21 -22.45
N LYS A 124 5.48 4.44 -21.23
CA LYS A 124 5.85 3.36 -20.30
C LYS A 124 4.70 3.03 -19.35
N ARG A 125 4.34 1.75 -19.30
CA ARG A 125 3.40 1.21 -18.31
C ARG A 125 3.92 1.41 -16.90
N ARG A 126 3.07 2.01 -16.05
CA ARG A 126 3.32 2.17 -14.61
C ARG A 126 2.37 1.30 -13.82
N TYR A 127 2.89 0.75 -12.73
CA TYR A 127 2.14 0.01 -11.73
C TYR A 127 2.07 0.87 -10.48
N TRP A 128 0.91 1.46 -10.22
CA TRP A 128 0.63 2.36 -9.11
C TRP A 128 0.17 1.60 -7.88
N PHE A 129 0.68 1.96 -6.71
CA PHE A 129 0.41 1.30 -5.43
C PHE A 129 -0.17 2.30 -4.42
N PRO A 130 -1.49 2.35 -4.23
CA PRO A 130 -2.16 3.28 -3.31
C PRO A 130 -1.58 3.23 -1.89
N CYS A 131 -1.20 2.04 -1.40
CA CYS A 131 -0.70 1.84 -0.05
C CYS A 131 0.67 2.48 0.24
N VAL A 132 1.41 2.87 -0.80
CA VAL A 132 2.72 3.54 -0.69
C VAL A 132 2.80 4.85 -1.47
N ALA A 133 1.74 5.23 -2.17
CA ALA A 133 1.62 6.55 -2.78
C ALA A 133 1.71 7.65 -1.71
N PRO A 134 2.34 8.80 -2.01
CA PRO A 134 2.33 9.94 -1.10
C PRO A 134 0.89 10.37 -0.80
N ILE A 135 0.60 10.71 0.47
CA ILE A 135 -0.74 11.09 0.94
C ILE A 135 -1.35 12.23 0.11
N SER A 136 -0.55 13.14 -0.44
CA SER A 136 -1.03 14.22 -1.32
C SER A 136 -1.63 13.73 -2.65
N VAL A 137 -1.20 12.58 -3.17
CA VAL A 137 -1.71 12.02 -4.45
C VAL A 137 -3.03 11.28 -4.24
N ALA A 138 -3.26 10.73 -3.05
CA ALA A 138 -4.49 10.02 -2.71
C ALA A 138 -5.73 10.94 -2.66
N VAL A 139 -5.53 12.24 -2.40
CA VAL A 139 -6.62 13.23 -2.37
C VAL A 139 -7.15 13.54 -3.77
N ASP A 140 -6.27 13.57 -4.78
CA ASP A 140 -6.66 13.83 -6.19
C ASP A 140 -7.28 12.60 -6.87
N LEU A 141 -6.99 11.38 -6.40
CA LEU A 141 -7.60 10.14 -6.92
C LEU A 141 -8.97 9.83 -6.28
N MET A 142 -9.36 10.56 -5.24
CA MET A 142 -10.65 10.41 -4.55
C MET A 142 -11.60 11.59 -4.76
N ALA A 143 -11.21 12.57 -5.58
CA ALA A 143 -12.03 13.72 -6.00
C ALA A 143 -12.55 13.51 -7.44
#